data_AF-A0A929GAG9-F1
#
_entry.id   AF-A0A929GAG9-F1
#
_cell.length_a   1.000
_cell.length_b   1.000
_cell.length_c   1.000
_cell.angle_alpha   90.00
_cell.angle_beta   90.00
_cell.angle_gamma   90.00
#
_symmetry.space_group_name_H-M   'P 1'
#
loop_
_entity.id
_entity.type
_entity.pdbx_description
1 polymer ?
#
loop_
_entity_poly.entity_id
_entity_poly.type
_entity_poly.pdbx_seq_one_letter_code
_entity_poly.pdbx_strand_id
1 'polypeptide(L)'
;MPIKAFSIHGHFYQPPREDPLTGIIPNEPGAAPYDNWNERILQECYRPNARLKNFAGISFNVGPTLFSWLQSQDQVTYQQILN
;
A
#
# COMPACT_ATOMS: atom_id res chain seq x y z
N MET A 1 -7.39 24.57 30.32
CA MET A 1 -7.85 23.18 30.08
C MET A 1 -6.69 22.40 29.48
N PRO A 2 -6.45 21.13 29.86
CA PRO A 2 -5.40 20.34 29.23
C PRO A 2 -5.75 20.08 27.76
N ILE A 3 -4.74 20.11 26.89
CA ILE A 3 -4.88 19.74 25.48
C ILE A 3 -5.19 18.24 25.44
N LYS A 4 -6.35 17.89 24.87
CA LYS A 4 -6.64 16.50 24.49
C LYS A 4 -5.97 16.24 23.14
N ALA A 5 -4.96 15.39 23.12
CA ALA A 5 -4.27 14.98 21.92
C ALA A 5 -4.69 13.55 21.51
N PHE A 6 -4.72 13.29 20.21
CA PHE A 6 -5.00 11.99 19.61
C PHE A 6 -4.03 11.78 18.46
N SER A 7 -3.40 10.61 18.41
CA SER A 7 -2.36 10.28 17.43
C SER A 7 -2.65 8.94 16.77
N ILE A 8 -2.45 8.89 15.45
CA ILE A 8 -2.47 7.66 14.66
C ILE A 8 -1.14 7.55 13.91
N HIS A 9 -0.58 6.34 13.91
CA HIS A 9 0.55 5.96 13.08
C HIS A 9 0.20 4.72 12.26
N GLY A 10 0.37 4.78 10.94
CA GLY A 10 0.15 3.64 10.03
C GLY A 10 1.46 3.04 9.54
N HIS A 11 1.59 1.71 9.64
CA HIS A 11 2.70 0.97 9.04
C HIS A 11 2.21 0.17 7.83
N PHE A 12 2.79 0.45 6.65
CA PHE A 12 2.35 -0.17 5.39
C PHE A 12 3.51 -0.95 4.76
N TYR A 13 3.32 -2.25 4.54
CA TYR A 13 4.34 -3.14 3.98
C TYR A 13 3.70 -4.32 3.24
N GLN A 14 4.37 -4.78 2.18
CA GLN A 14 4.16 -6.09 1.56
C GLN A 14 5.52 -6.79 1.49
N PRO A 15 5.62 -8.07 1.87
CA PRO A 15 6.84 -8.83 1.61
C PRO A 15 7.06 -9.02 0.10
N PRO A 16 8.29 -9.33 -0.35
CA PRO A 16 8.50 -9.82 -1.71
C PRO A 16 7.63 -11.06 -1.96
N ARG A 17 6.96 -11.08 -3.12
CA ARG A 17 6.06 -12.17 -3.55
C ARG A 17 6.37 -12.67 -4.95
N GLU A 18 7.28 -12.00 -5.63
CA GLU A 18 7.76 -12.33 -6.95
C GLU A 18 8.44 -13.70 -6.92
N ASP A 19 8.14 -14.53 -7.91
CA ASP A 19 8.89 -15.76 -8.14
C ASP A 19 10.35 -15.40 -8.49
N PRO A 20 11.36 -15.99 -7.82
CA PRO A 20 12.76 -15.58 -8.00
C PRO A 20 13.34 -15.80 -9.40
N LEU A 21 12.71 -16.65 -10.21
CA LEU A 21 13.17 -16.95 -11.57
C LEU A 21 12.55 -16.00 -12.59
N THR A 22 11.27 -15.67 -12.42
CA THR A 22 10.50 -14.88 -13.39
C THR A 22 10.37 -13.40 -13.00
N GLY A 23 10.52 -13.06 -11.72
CA GLY A 23 10.27 -11.73 -11.19
C GLY A 23 8.78 -11.34 -11.17
N ILE A 24 7.87 -12.28 -11.43
CA ILE A 24 6.42 -12.05 -11.50
C ILE A 24 5.76 -12.60 -10.24
N ILE A 25 4.80 -11.86 -9.69
CA ILE A 25 3.97 -12.37 -8.60
C ILE A 25 3.00 -13.41 -9.17
N PRO A 26 3.02 -14.67 -8.72
CA PRO A 26 2.13 -15.71 -9.23
C PRO A 26 0.68 -15.44 -8.83
N ASN A 27 -0.26 -16.15 -9.47
CA ASN A 27 -1.65 -16.15 -9.03
C ASN A 27 -1.76 -16.76 -7.63
N GLU A 28 -2.35 -16.01 -6.70
CA GLU A 28 -2.57 -16.41 -5.31
C GLU A 28 -4.08 -16.65 -5.09
N PRO A 29 -4.56 -17.91 -4.99
CA PRO A 29 -6.00 -18.21 -4.92
C PRO A 29 -6.77 -17.50 -3.80
N GLY A 30 -6.09 -17.11 -2.72
CA GLY A 30 -6.69 -16.36 -1.61
C GLY A 30 -6.97 -14.88 -1.91
N ALA A 31 -6.47 -14.35 -3.02
CA ALA A 31 -6.59 -12.95 -3.40
C ALA A 31 -7.82 -12.63 -4.26
N ALA A 32 -8.65 -13.63 -4.57
CA ALA A 32 -9.85 -13.44 -5.38
C ALA A 32 -10.70 -12.25 -4.88
N PRO A 33 -11.20 -11.39 -5.80
CA PRO A 33 -11.23 -11.56 -7.26
C PRO A 33 -9.95 -11.12 -7.99
N TYR A 34 -8.88 -10.77 -7.28
CA TYR A 34 -7.61 -10.31 -7.84
C TYR A 34 -6.64 -11.47 -8.03
N ASP A 35 -5.65 -11.27 -8.89
CA ASP A 35 -4.65 -12.28 -9.23
C ASP A 35 -3.71 -12.53 -8.04
N ASN A 36 -3.38 -11.50 -7.24
CA ASN A 36 -2.48 -11.63 -6.09
C ASN A 36 -2.81 -10.66 -4.94
N TRP A 37 -2.20 -10.88 -3.77
CA TRP A 37 -2.45 -10.10 -2.56
C TRP A 37 -1.99 -8.65 -2.68
N ASN A 38 -0.94 -8.36 -3.46
CA ASN A 38 -0.51 -6.97 -3.65
C ASN A 38 -1.60 -6.17 -4.37
N GLU A 39 -2.18 -6.72 -5.43
CA GLU A 39 -3.28 -6.11 -6.17
C GLU A 39 -4.54 -5.94 -5.33
N ARG A 40 -4.90 -6.98 -4.58
CA ARG A 40 -6.07 -6.92 -3.70
C ARG A 40 -5.93 -5.81 -2.67
N ILE A 41 -4.80 -5.76 -1.98
CA ILE A 41 -4.57 -4.79 -0.91
C ILE A 41 -4.39 -3.38 -1.47
N LEU A 42 -3.86 -3.23 -2.69
CA LEU A 42 -3.92 -1.97 -3.42
C LEU A 42 -5.36 -1.47 -3.59
N GLN A 43 -6.27 -2.32 -4.08
CA GLN A 43 -7.67 -1.92 -4.29
C GLN A 43 -8.41 -1.64 -2.99
N GLU A 44 -8.21 -2.47 -1.98
CA GLU A 44 -8.99 -2.41 -0.74
C GLU A 44 -8.41 -1.44 0.29
N CYS A 45 -7.12 -1.10 0.20
CA CYS A 45 -6.44 -0.27 1.20
C CYS A 45 -5.70 0.93 0.60
N TYR A 46 -4.64 0.71 -0.19
CA TYR A 46 -3.72 1.81 -0.52
C TYR A 46 -4.39 2.87 -1.40
N ARG A 47 -5.07 2.45 -2.46
CA ARG A 47 -5.77 3.33 -3.41
C ARG A 47 -6.91 4.13 -2.74
N PRO A 48 -7.83 3.53 -1.96
CA PRO A 48 -8.89 4.31 -1.31
C PRO A 48 -8.33 5.25 -0.22
N ASN A 49 -7.34 4.84 0.56
CA ASN A 49 -6.72 5.72 1.56
C ASN A 49 -6.00 6.91 0.91
N ALA A 50 -5.32 6.69 -0.21
CA ALA A 50 -4.65 7.73 -0.98
C ALA A 50 -5.68 8.72 -1.59
N ARG A 51 -6.74 8.20 -2.22
CA ARG A 51 -7.83 9.01 -2.79
C ARG A 51 -8.54 9.87 -1.75
N LEU A 52 -8.75 9.33 -0.55
CA LEU A 52 -9.38 10.05 0.57
C LEU A 52 -8.41 10.96 1.34
N LYS A 53 -7.12 10.99 0.95
CA LYS A 53 -6.05 11.77 1.58
C LYS A 53 -5.80 11.41 3.05
N ASN A 54 -6.04 10.17 3.45
CA ASN A 54 -5.82 9.72 4.83
C ASN A 54 -4.33 9.80 5.23
N PHE A 55 -3.41 9.57 4.28
CA PHE A 55 -1.96 9.68 4.51
C PHE A 55 -1.53 11.10 4.93
N ALA A 56 -2.19 12.15 4.42
CA ALA A 56 -1.91 13.53 4.83
C ALA A 56 -2.43 13.85 6.24
N GLY A 57 -3.30 13.01 6.80
CA GLY A 57 -3.92 13.20 8.11
C GLY A 57 -3.29 12.40 9.26
N ILE A 58 -2.34 11.52 8.98
CA ILE A 58 -1.68 10.66 9.98
C ILE A 58 -0.18 10.63 9.79
N SER A 59 0.55 10.21 10.82
CA SER A 59 1.95 9.79 10.63
C SER A 59 1.99 8.39 10.03
N PHE A 60 2.97 8.08 9.18
CA PHE A 60 3.09 6.74 8.60
C PHE A 60 4.50 6.44 8.11
N ASN A 61 4.75 5.16 7.83
CA ASN A 61 5.88 4.70 7.03
C ASN A 61 5.44 3.64 6.02
N VAL A 62 6.14 3.59 4.88
CA VAL A 62 5.92 2.60 3.81
C VAL A 62 7.22 1.85 3.58
N GLY A 63 7.16 0.52 3.59
CA GLY A 63 8.32 -0.30 3.30
C GLY A 63 8.76 -0.21 1.83
N PRO A 64 10.06 -0.37 1.54
CA PRO A 64 10.62 -0.14 0.20
C PRO A 64 10.08 -1.10 -0.86
N THR A 65 9.78 -2.34 -0.50
CA THR A 65 9.20 -3.36 -1.40
C THR A 65 7.84 -2.92 -1.92
N LEU A 66 6.94 -2.53 -1.03
CA LEU A 66 5.62 -2.00 -1.39
C LEU A 66 5.75 -0.72 -2.21
N PHE A 67 6.63 0.19 -1.81
CA PHE A 67 6.72 1.48 -2.49
C PHE A 67 7.29 1.38 -3.91
N SER A 68 8.29 0.53 -4.12
CA SER A 68 8.81 0.19 -5.45
C SER A 68 7.75 -0.52 -6.30
N TRP A 69 6.98 -1.43 -5.71
CA TRP A 69 5.90 -2.11 -6.41
C TRP A 69 4.82 -1.11 -6.87
N LEU A 70 4.38 -0.20 -5.99
CA LEU A 70 3.41 0.86 -6.32
C LEU A 70 3.92 1.78 -7.44
N GLN A 71 5.20 2.15 -7.41
CA GLN A 71 5.80 2.97 -8.48
C GLN A 71 5.67 2.29 -9.86
N SER A 72 5.78 0.97 -9.92
CA SER A 72 5.65 0.22 -11.18
C SER A 72 4.20 -0.10 -11.58
N GLN A 73 3.34 -0.44 -10.61
CA GLN A 73 2.01 -0.99 -10.86
C GLN A 73 0.88 0.04 -10.76
N ASP A 74 1.03 1.10 -9.96
CA ASP A 74 0.02 2.14 -9.79
C ASP A 74 0.67 3.49 -9.44
N GLN A 75 1.19 4.14 -10.48
CA GLN A 75 1.84 5.44 -10.38
C GLN A 75 0.91 6.51 -9.77
N VAL A 76 -0.41 6.41 -9.96
CA VAL A 76 -1.36 7.38 -9.39
C VAL A 76 -1.38 7.26 -7.87
N THR A 77 -1.56 6.05 -7.33
CA THR A 77 -1.53 5.80 -5.89
C THR A 77 -0.16 6.16 -5.30
N TYR A 78 0.93 5.81 -5.98
CA TYR A 78 2.30 6.17 -5.57
C TYR A 78 2.46 7.70 -5.40
N GLN A 79 2.06 8.48 -6.40
CA GLN A 79 2.16 9.94 -6.34
C GLN A 79 1.23 10.54 -5.28
N GLN A 80 0.06 9.97 -5.04
CA GLN A 80 -0.84 10.43 -3.99
C GLN A 80 -0.33 10.16 -2.57
N ILE A 81 0.54 9.17 -2.38
CA ILE A 81 1.17 8.90 -1.07
C ILE A 81 2.37 9.83 -0.83
N LEU A 82 3.06 10.28 -1.88
CA LEU A 82 4.18 11.22 -1.80
C LEU A 82 3.77 12.67 -1.47
N ASN A 83 2.56 13.08 -1.88
CA ASN A 83 2.08 14.45 -1.81
C ASN A 83 1.11 14.67 -0.66
#